data_AF-A0A920DVC9-F1
#
_entry.id   AF-A0A920DVC9-F1
#
_cell.length_a   1.000
_cell.length_b   1.000
_cell.length_c   1.000
_cell.angle_alpha   90.00
_cell.angle_beta   90.00
_cell.angle_gamma   90.00
#
_symmetry.space_group_name_H-M   'P 1'
#
loop_
_entity.id
_entity.type
_entity.pdbx_description
1 polymer ?
#
loop_
_entity_poly.entity_id
_entity_poly.type
_entity_poly.pdbx_seq_one_letter_code
_entity_poly.pdbx_strand_id
1 'polypeptide(L)'
;MKILSDKNTVLLISLLFTLYSCGGEDIVKNSDDPEEIIDGTLERFVPDGYTKTWEDHFDGTEINTAHWTVGSLRDPDTGDIVPGADGDHLLKTKYSGYVTKEDSYLEDGALVLRNQKRSFTGTSPAGNYSYTSGWVMSMHKVYFNKGYIEMRGAVSIRR
;
A
#
# COMPACT_ATOMS: atom_id res chain seq x y z
N MET A 1 -65.22 -30.34 3.88
CA MET A 1 -66.63 -29.98 3.59
C MET A 1 -66.98 -28.72 4.37
N LYS A 2 -67.38 -27.66 3.65
CA LYS A 2 -68.11 -26.42 4.05
C LYS A 2 -67.50 -25.56 5.18
N ILE A 3 -66.95 -24.37 4.88
CA ILE A 3 -67.57 -23.06 4.53
C ILE A 3 -68.26 -22.39 5.72
N LEU A 4 -67.78 -21.18 6.03
CA LEU A 4 -68.44 -19.95 6.52
C LEU A 4 -67.34 -18.86 6.37
N SER A 5 -67.31 -17.90 5.43
CA SER A 5 -68.27 -16.97 4.81
C SER A 5 -68.96 -16.01 5.77
N ASP A 6 -68.47 -14.77 5.79
CA ASP A 6 -69.24 -13.50 5.71
C ASP A 6 -68.22 -12.33 5.80
N LYS A 7 -68.31 -11.17 5.15
CA LYS A 7 -69.11 -10.60 4.05
C LYS A 7 -68.42 -9.28 3.66
N ASN A 8 -68.44 -8.96 2.37
CA ASN A 8 -68.43 -7.62 1.73
C ASN A 8 -67.37 -6.59 2.16
N THR A 9 -66.58 -6.10 1.20
CA THR A 9 -66.74 -4.75 0.59
C THR A 9 -65.80 -4.63 -0.61
N VAL A 10 -66.37 -4.25 -1.76
CA VAL A 10 -65.64 -3.91 -2.99
C VAL A 10 -64.97 -2.56 -2.80
N LEU A 11 -63.66 -2.46 -3.05
CA LEU A 11 -63.07 -1.22 -3.56
C LEU A 11 -61.79 -1.54 -4.36
N LEU A 12 -61.85 -1.31 -5.67
CA LEU A 12 -60.68 -1.20 -6.53
C LEU A 12 -59.88 0.04 -6.11
N ILE A 13 -58.61 -0.13 -5.76
CA ILE A 13 -57.62 0.96 -5.81
C ILE A 13 -56.39 0.42 -6.52
N SER A 14 -56.33 0.66 -7.84
CA SER A 14 -55.07 0.68 -8.58
C SER A 14 -54.28 1.90 -8.12
N LEU A 15 -53.22 1.69 -7.32
CA LEU A 15 -52.24 2.72 -7.04
C LEU A 15 -50.99 2.43 -7.87
N LEU A 16 -50.83 3.17 -8.97
CA LEU A 16 -49.58 3.28 -9.71
C LEU A 16 -48.51 3.81 -8.75
N PHE A 17 -47.52 3.00 -8.43
CA PHE A 17 -46.26 3.52 -7.89
C PHE A 17 -45.40 3.96 -9.07
N THR A 18 -45.49 5.26 -9.38
CA THR A 18 -44.52 5.99 -10.19
C THR A 18 -43.14 5.85 -9.55
N LEU A 19 -42.24 5.18 -10.26
CA LEU A 19 -40.81 5.20 -9.95
C LEU A 19 -40.35 6.66 -9.98
N TYR A 20 -39.89 7.15 -8.83
CA TYR A 20 -39.09 8.37 -8.74
C TYR A 20 -37.78 8.13 -9.49
N SER A 21 -37.80 8.38 -10.80
CA SER A 21 -36.59 8.61 -11.59
C SER A 21 -36.04 9.94 -11.12
N CYS A 22 -34.88 9.91 -10.47
CA CYS A 22 -34.14 11.11 -10.09
C CYS A 22 -33.65 11.76 -11.38
N GLY A 23 -34.45 12.66 -11.94
CA GLY A 23 -34.04 13.59 -12.98
C GLY A 23 -33.22 14.71 -12.35
N GLY A 24 -31.94 14.45 -12.10
CA GLY A 24 -30.91 15.46 -12.23
C GLY A 24 -30.23 15.19 -13.56
N GLU A 25 -30.06 16.21 -14.41
CA GLU A 25 -29.35 16.07 -15.67
C GLU A 25 -27.99 15.42 -15.43
N ASP A 26 -27.82 14.21 -15.96
CA ASP A 26 -26.50 13.62 -16.16
C ASP A 26 -25.79 14.50 -17.20
N ILE A 27 -25.12 15.55 -16.72
CA ILE A 27 -23.95 16.03 -17.43
C ILE A 27 -22.99 14.84 -17.39
N VAL A 28 -22.99 14.07 -18.47
CA VAL A 28 -21.87 13.22 -18.85
C VAL A 28 -20.69 14.17 -18.91
N LYS A 29 -19.99 14.32 -17.79
CA LYS A 29 -18.59 14.68 -17.84
C LYS A 29 -17.96 13.50 -18.55
N ASN A 30 -17.77 13.65 -19.86
CA ASN A 30 -16.61 13.06 -20.49
C ASN A 30 -15.46 13.53 -19.61
N SER A 31 -14.98 12.66 -18.73
CA SER A 31 -13.62 12.77 -18.23
C SER A 31 -12.75 12.44 -19.43
N ASP A 32 -12.61 13.43 -20.32
CA ASP A 32 -11.44 13.58 -21.20
C ASP A 32 -10.22 13.99 -20.35
N ASP A 33 -10.19 13.65 -19.06
CA ASP A 33 -8.93 13.51 -18.34
C ASP A 33 -8.31 12.26 -18.94
N PRO A 34 -7.23 12.39 -19.74
CA PRO A 34 -6.54 11.21 -20.20
C PRO A 34 -6.18 10.40 -18.96
N GLU A 35 -6.60 9.13 -18.92
CA GLU A 35 -5.85 8.15 -18.14
C GLU A 35 -4.40 8.40 -18.51
N GLU A 36 -3.57 8.74 -17.53
CA GLU A 36 -2.15 8.88 -17.73
C GLU A 36 -1.66 7.48 -18.12
N ILE A 37 -1.64 7.22 -19.42
CA ILE A 37 -0.99 6.05 -20.00
C ILE A 37 0.47 6.28 -19.64
N ILE A 38 0.92 5.63 -18.58
CA ILE A 38 2.32 5.56 -18.22
C ILE A 38 2.97 4.84 -19.38
N ASP A 39 3.48 5.62 -20.32
CA ASP A 39 4.20 5.14 -21.47
C ASP A 39 5.38 4.30 -20.96
N GLY A 40 5.29 3.00 -21.20
CA GLY A 40 6.34 2.02 -20.88
C GLY A 40 7.65 2.30 -21.60
N THR A 41 7.70 3.32 -22.47
CA THR A 41 8.88 3.78 -23.19
C THR A 41 9.51 5.06 -22.64
N LEU A 42 9.14 5.53 -21.43
CA LEU A 42 9.93 6.54 -20.73
C LEU A 42 11.38 6.06 -20.61
N GLU A 43 12.26 6.58 -21.47
CA GLU A 43 13.68 6.31 -21.42
C GLU A 43 14.18 6.64 -20.02
N ARG A 44 14.73 5.63 -19.34
CA ARG A 44 15.39 5.83 -18.06
C ARG A 44 16.45 6.90 -18.25
N PHE A 45 16.30 8.03 -17.55
CA PHE A 45 17.28 9.11 -17.61
C PHE A 45 18.52 8.69 -16.82
N VAL A 46 19.46 8.05 -17.51
CA VAL A 46 20.79 7.75 -16.95
C VAL A 46 21.74 8.84 -17.46
N PRO A 47 22.40 9.62 -16.58
CA PRO A 47 23.35 10.64 -17.03
C PRO A 47 24.48 10.03 -17.86
N ASP A 48 25.02 10.82 -18.80
CA ASP A 48 26.15 10.38 -19.63
C ASP A 48 27.35 9.94 -18.78
N GLY A 49 28.03 8.89 -19.24
CA GLY A 49 29.21 8.33 -18.58
C GLY A 49 28.91 7.36 -17.43
N TYR A 50 27.64 7.06 -17.15
CA TYR A 50 27.25 6.03 -16.18
C TYR A 50 26.99 4.68 -16.85
N THR A 51 27.29 3.60 -16.12
CA THR A 51 26.94 2.22 -16.50
C THR A 51 26.22 1.57 -15.32
N LYS A 52 25.15 0.82 -15.60
CA LYS A 52 24.40 0.10 -14.57
C LYS A 52 25.25 -1.01 -13.95
N THR A 53 25.41 -1.00 -12.62
CA THR A 53 26.19 -1.99 -11.87
C THR A 53 25.34 -2.91 -11.01
N TRP A 54 24.14 -2.47 -10.61
CA TRP A 54 23.22 -3.23 -9.77
C TRP A 54 21.79 -2.73 -9.98
N GLU A 55 20.81 -3.63 -9.85
CA GLU A 55 19.38 -3.33 -9.85
C GLU A 55 18.60 -4.44 -9.12
N ASP A 56 17.38 -4.11 -8.68
CA ASP A 56 16.39 -5.07 -8.20
C ASP A 56 15.04 -4.69 -8.80
N HIS A 57 14.46 -5.59 -9.59
CA HIS A 57 13.15 -5.39 -10.24
C HIS A 57 11.98 -5.90 -9.41
N PHE A 58 12.26 -6.61 -8.30
CA PHE A 58 11.22 -7.20 -7.44
C PHE A 58 10.28 -8.19 -8.16
N ASP A 59 10.77 -8.86 -9.21
CA ASP A 59 9.99 -9.85 -10.01
C ASP A 59 9.68 -11.17 -9.26
N GLY A 60 10.28 -11.37 -8.08
CA GLY A 60 10.11 -12.57 -7.28
C GLY A 60 8.80 -12.59 -6.48
N THR A 61 8.54 -13.72 -5.82
CA THR A 61 7.44 -13.86 -4.85
C THR A 61 7.85 -13.45 -3.44
N GLU A 62 9.15 -13.26 -3.20
CA GLU A 62 9.73 -12.90 -1.92
C GLU A 62 10.83 -11.85 -2.10
N ILE A 63 11.01 -11.00 -1.08
CA ILE A 63 12.08 -10.01 -1.06
C ILE A 63 13.43 -10.74 -0.97
N ASN A 64 14.38 -10.39 -1.84
CA ASN A 64 15.72 -10.98 -1.83
C ASN A 64 16.50 -10.56 -0.57
N THR A 65 16.61 -11.45 0.42
CA THR A 65 17.29 -11.16 1.69
C THR A 65 18.82 -11.15 1.60
N ALA A 66 19.38 -11.52 0.45
CA ALA A 66 20.79 -11.28 0.17
C ALA A 66 21.05 -9.80 -0.15
N HIS A 67 20.03 -9.05 -0.60
CA HIS A 67 20.12 -7.62 -0.89
C HIS A 67 19.51 -6.76 0.22
N TRP A 68 18.46 -7.25 0.89
CA TRP A 68 17.63 -6.44 1.78
C TRP A 68 17.42 -7.09 3.15
N THR A 69 17.62 -6.32 4.22
CA THR A 69 17.05 -6.60 5.54
C THR A 69 15.63 -6.05 5.58
N VAL A 70 14.67 -6.88 6.00
CA VAL A 70 13.23 -6.60 5.92
C VAL A 70 12.62 -6.52 7.31
N GLY A 71 11.85 -5.47 7.59
CA GLY A 71 11.07 -5.37 8.82
C GLY A 71 11.91 -5.18 10.10
N SER A 72 13.17 -4.77 9.97
CA SER A 72 14.07 -4.50 11.08
C SER A 72 14.96 -3.30 10.74
N LEU A 73 15.24 -2.49 11.77
CA LEU A 73 16.22 -1.41 11.79
C LEU A 73 17.60 -1.91 12.27
N ARG A 74 17.70 -3.18 12.68
CA ARG A 74 18.95 -3.87 12.99
C ARG A 74 19.30 -4.83 11.86
N ASP A 75 20.53 -4.75 11.38
CA ASP A 75 21.07 -5.78 10.49
C ASP A 75 21.30 -7.09 11.26
N PRO A 76 20.72 -8.22 10.83
CA PRO A 76 20.84 -9.48 11.56
C PRO A 76 22.25 -10.07 11.52
N ASP A 77 23.07 -9.70 10.53
CA ASP A 77 24.38 -10.29 10.31
C ASP A 77 25.46 -9.58 11.14
N THR A 78 25.44 -8.24 11.18
CA THR A 78 26.41 -7.44 11.95
C THR A 78 25.91 -7.01 13.33
N GLY A 79 24.58 -6.94 13.51
CA GLY A 79 23.96 -6.35 14.70
C GLY A 79 23.95 -4.82 14.71
N ASP A 80 24.48 -4.17 13.67
CA ASP A 80 24.46 -2.71 13.52
C ASP A 80 23.02 -2.20 13.37
N ILE A 81 22.77 -1.00 13.86
CA ILE A 81 21.44 -0.39 13.91
C ILE A 81 21.42 0.86 13.05
N VAL A 82 20.33 1.07 12.31
CA VAL A 82 20.04 2.32 11.60
C VAL A 82 20.18 3.51 12.56
N PRO A 83 21.00 4.53 12.21
CA PRO A 83 21.21 5.68 13.08
C PRO A 83 19.90 6.36 13.52
N GLY A 84 19.72 6.45 14.84
CA GLY A 84 18.54 7.05 15.46
C GLY A 84 17.36 6.08 15.67
N ALA A 85 17.50 4.80 15.34
CA ALA A 85 16.53 3.82 15.82
C ALA A 85 16.57 3.72 17.35
N ASP A 86 15.38 3.49 17.91
CA ASP A 86 15.16 3.00 19.24
C ASP A 86 14.76 1.53 19.07
N GLY A 87 15.56 0.62 19.63
CA GLY A 87 15.42 -0.82 19.38
C GLY A 87 15.48 -1.20 17.89
N ASP A 88 14.81 -2.31 17.56
CA ASP A 88 14.89 -2.92 16.24
C ASP A 88 13.77 -2.46 15.29
N HIS A 89 12.75 -1.77 15.82
CA HIS A 89 11.53 -1.51 15.04
C HIS A 89 10.98 -0.08 15.15
N LEU A 90 11.61 0.83 15.92
CA LEU A 90 11.13 2.20 16.01
C LEU A 90 12.19 3.20 15.56
N LEU A 91 11.96 3.91 14.46
CA LEU A 91 12.88 4.94 14.00
C LEU A 91 12.61 6.25 14.78
N LYS A 92 13.27 6.46 15.92
CA LYS A 92 13.03 7.58 16.86
C LYS A 92 11.62 7.62 17.46
N THR A 93 11.47 8.35 18.56
CA THR A 93 10.18 8.49 19.27
C THR A 93 9.19 9.47 18.63
N LYS A 94 9.58 10.18 17.56
CA LYS A 94 8.71 11.15 16.87
C LYS A 94 7.81 10.52 15.79
N TYR A 95 8.09 9.29 15.38
CA TYR A 95 7.33 8.61 14.33
C TYR A 95 6.43 7.56 15.00
N SER A 96 5.19 7.47 14.52
CA SER A 96 4.19 6.58 15.13
C SER A 96 4.23 5.15 14.59
N GLY A 97 4.92 4.93 13.47
CA GLY A 97 4.98 3.65 12.78
C GLY A 97 5.98 2.70 13.41
N TYR A 98 5.49 1.58 13.95
CA TYR A 98 6.32 0.46 14.36
C TYR A 98 6.63 -0.43 13.16
N VAL A 99 7.91 -0.62 12.85
CA VAL A 99 8.36 -1.41 11.70
C VAL A 99 8.00 -2.87 11.90
N THR A 100 7.37 -3.49 10.90
CA THR A 100 7.04 -4.91 10.93
C THR A 100 7.40 -5.59 9.61
N LYS A 101 7.62 -6.90 9.64
CA LYS A 101 7.98 -7.67 8.45
C LYS A 101 6.80 -7.80 7.49
N GLU A 102 5.59 -8.00 8.01
CA GLU A 102 4.37 -8.18 7.22
C GLU A 102 3.89 -6.91 6.49
N ASP A 103 4.48 -5.76 6.78
CA ASP A 103 4.23 -4.50 6.08
C ASP A 103 5.25 -4.19 4.98
N SER A 104 6.22 -5.08 4.76
CA SER A 104 7.13 -5.07 3.62
C SER A 104 6.94 -6.35 2.80
N TYR A 105 6.37 -6.24 1.61
CA TYR A 105 6.06 -7.39 0.76
C TYR A 105 6.18 -7.05 -0.72
N LEU A 106 6.16 -8.07 -1.57
CA LEU A 106 6.09 -7.90 -3.02
C LEU A 106 4.64 -8.10 -3.47
N GLU A 107 4.15 -7.20 -4.31
CA GLU A 107 2.83 -7.27 -4.93
C GLU A 107 2.94 -6.66 -6.33
N ASP A 108 2.43 -7.37 -7.34
CA ASP A 108 2.39 -6.93 -8.74
C ASP A 108 3.74 -6.42 -9.30
N GLY A 109 4.83 -7.11 -8.95
CA GLY A 109 6.19 -6.76 -9.39
C GLY A 109 6.79 -5.52 -8.72
N ALA A 110 6.22 -5.09 -7.59
CA ALA A 110 6.70 -3.95 -6.83
C ALA A 110 6.97 -4.30 -5.37
N LEU A 111 8.01 -3.67 -4.80
CA LEU A 111 8.18 -3.60 -3.36
C LEU A 111 7.12 -2.67 -2.76
N VAL A 112 6.26 -3.23 -1.91
CA VAL A 112 5.26 -2.49 -1.14
C VAL A 112 5.74 -2.29 0.29
N LEU A 113 5.84 -1.02 0.68
CA LEU A 113 6.08 -0.60 2.06
C LEU A 113 4.80 0.03 2.61
N ARG A 114 3.98 -0.78 3.27
CA ARG A 114 2.67 -0.36 3.75
C ARG A 114 2.76 0.38 5.06
N ASN A 115 2.10 1.53 5.15
CA ASN A 115 1.76 2.15 6.43
C ASN A 115 0.30 1.87 6.74
N GLN A 116 -0.02 1.45 7.95
CA GLN A 116 -1.41 1.19 8.33
C GLN A 116 -1.67 1.49 9.80
N LYS A 117 -2.91 1.88 10.10
CA LYS A 117 -3.42 2.03 11.46
C LYS A 117 -3.86 0.66 11.97
N ARG A 118 -3.15 0.13 12.96
CA ARG A 118 -3.52 -1.09 13.67
C ARG A 118 -2.93 -1.10 15.07
N SER A 119 -3.62 -1.72 16.02
CA SER A 119 -3.06 -2.00 17.33
C SER A 119 -1.96 -3.05 17.19
N PHE A 120 -0.77 -2.74 17.68
CA PHE A 120 0.38 -3.65 17.63
C PHE A 120 1.15 -3.60 18.95
N THR A 121 1.51 -4.76 19.49
CA THR A 121 2.37 -4.86 20.68
C THR A 121 3.77 -5.19 20.22
N GLY A 122 4.67 -4.20 20.31
CA GLY A 122 6.07 -4.33 19.94
C GLY A 122 6.92 -4.94 21.03
N THR A 123 8.07 -5.47 20.64
CA THR A 123 9.05 -6.13 21.52
C THR A 123 10.35 -5.34 21.65
N SER A 124 10.74 -4.59 20.61
CA SER A 124 11.98 -3.81 20.55
C SER A 124 11.76 -2.43 19.90
N PRO A 125 11.60 -1.36 20.69
CA PRO A 125 11.35 -1.36 22.13
C PRO A 125 9.97 -1.97 22.44
N ALA A 126 9.83 -2.45 23.66
CA ALA A 126 8.55 -2.98 24.13
C ALA A 126 7.54 -1.83 24.29
N GLY A 127 6.32 -2.02 23.78
CA GLY A 127 5.29 -0.99 23.83
C GLY A 127 4.05 -1.32 23.03
N ASN A 128 3.04 -0.47 23.15
CA ASN A 128 1.84 -0.54 22.34
C ASN A 128 1.84 0.59 21.31
N TYR A 129 1.59 0.23 20.06
CA TYR A 129 1.62 1.11 18.91
C TYR A 129 0.27 1.11 18.21
N SER A 130 -0.08 2.25 17.62
CA SER A 130 -1.34 2.43 16.86
C SER A 130 -1.13 2.40 15.35
N TYR A 131 0.11 2.36 14.90
CA TYR A 131 0.48 2.33 13.50
C TYR A 131 1.67 1.40 13.30
N THR A 132 1.71 0.77 12.13
CA THR A 132 2.84 -0.01 11.69
C THR A 132 3.31 0.44 10.31
N SER A 133 4.55 0.12 10.00
CA SER A 133 5.23 0.55 8.78
C SER A 133 6.03 -0.59 8.16
N GLY A 134 6.07 -0.63 6.83
CA GLY A 134 7.06 -1.37 6.08
C GLY A 134 8.42 -0.67 6.14
N TRP A 135 9.47 -1.46 6.18
CA TRP A 135 10.86 -1.02 6.06
C TRP A 135 11.70 -2.08 5.35
N VAL A 136 12.61 -1.62 4.49
CA VAL A 136 13.73 -2.41 3.99
C VAL A 136 15.01 -1.56 4.03
N MET A 137 16.15 -2.22 4.19
CA MET A 137 17.46 -1.57 4.06
C MET A 137 18.49 -2.53 3.47
N SER A 138 19.43 -2.00 2.69
CA SER A 138 20.53 -2.78 2.10
C SER A 138 21.84 -2.71 2.90
N MET A 139 21.77 -2.27 4.16
CA MET A 139 22.91 -2.10 5.05
C MET A 139 23.72 -3.41 5.13
N HIS A 140 25.03 -3.33 4.90
CA HIS A 140 25.96 -4.48 4.80
C HIS A 140 25.65 -5.55 3.73
N LYS A 141 24.72 -5.28 2.80
CA LYS A 141 24.30 -6.24 1.76
C LYS A 141 24.62 -5.75 0.34
N VAL A 142 24.24 -4.51 0.03
CA VAL A 142 24.54 -3.87 -1.26
C VAL A 142 25.38 -2.63 -1.01
N TYR A 143 26.57 -2.59 -1.61
CA TYR A 143 27.54 -1.52 -1.41
C TYR A 143 27.54 -0.58 -2.60
N PHE A 144 27.37 0.71 -2.31
CA PHE A 144 27.43 1.78 -3.28
C PHE A 144 28.24 2.94 -2.72
N ASN A 145 29.17 3.46 -3.52
CA ASN A 145 30.01 4.60 -3.15
C ASN A 145 30.05 5.58 -4.31
N LYS A 146 29.24 6.64 -4.19
CA LYS A 146 29.04 7.69 -5.21
C LYS A 146 28.50 7.15 -6.53
N GLY A 147 27.73 7.99 -7.20
CA GLY A 147 27.22 7.73 -8.54
C GLY A 147 25.75 8.08 -8.67
N TYR A 148 25.05 7.33 -9.52
CA TYR A 148 23.64 7.55 -9.82
C TYR A 148 22.76 6.43 -9.22
N ILE A 149 21.69 6.82 -8.53
CA ILE A 149 20.66 5.92 -8.00
C ILE A 149 19.32 6.41 -8.52
N GLU A 150 18.51 5.49 -9.04
CA GLU A 150 17.12 5.73 -9.44
C GLU A 150 16.22 4.73 -8.72
N MET A 151 15.02 5.18 -8.34
CA MET A 151 13.93 4.33 -7.89
C MET A 151 12.66 4.75 -8.62
N ARG A 152 11.86 3.78 -9.07
CA ARG A 152 10.51 4.00 -9.58
C ARG A 152 9.52 3.52 -8.55
N GLY A 153 8.59 4.38 -8.16
CA GLY A 153 7.57 4.04 -7.18
C GLY A 153 6.39 5.01 -7.24
N ALA A 154 5.27 4.57 -6.69
CA ALA A 154 4.08 5.38 -6.51
C ALA A 154 3.77 5.50 -5.02
N VAL A 155 3.24 6.65 -4.60
CA VAL A 155 2.71 6.83 -3.26
C VAL A 155 1.20 6.68 -3.33
N SER A 156 0.67 5.68 -2.64
CA SER A 156 -0.78 5.44 -2.57
C SER A 156 -1.30 5.77 -1.17
N ILE A 157 -2.44 6.45 -1.13
CA ILE A 157 -3.17 6.73 0.10
C ILE A 157 -4.54 6.06 -0.02
N ARG A 158 -4.79 5.04 0.80
CA ARG A 158 -6.12 4.46 0.94
C ARG A 158 -6.91 5.29 1.96
N ARG A 159 -8.04 5.85 1.54
CA ARG A 159 -8.97 6.63 2.38
C ARG A 159 -9.95 5.72 3.09
#